data_AF-A0AAD7N9S1-F1
#
_entry.id   AF-A0AAD7N9S1-F1
#
_cell.length_a   1.000
_cell.length_b   1.000
_cell.length_c   1.000
_cell.angle_alpha   90.00
_cell.angle_beta   90.00
_cell.angle_gamma   90.00
#
_symmetry.space_group_name_H-M   'P 1'
#
loop_
_entity.id
_entity.type
_entity.pdbx_description
1 polymer ?
#
loop_
_entity_poly.entity_id
_entity_poly.type
_entity_poly.pdbx_seq_one_letter_code
_entity_poly.pdbx_strand_id
1 'polypeptide(L)'
;MSKRSATELLNSATTAGQPFTKASGSGSKRDNVAPDDMGEFEDAWEDEVESDEDVVDAQEAEDEDGMDVDEEVMPAIEESDEQPTAPDVFIAGKHKLGPDEILEADEAVYIMRHSMKVTWPCLSFDVLRDNLGDERQRYPATAYLVAGTQADTAKNNEVVVYKLSSLHRTQKDGDDSDSEDENDDEDENLDEDPIVEFRSIPHVGGVNRIRAQPLPPSSQLPPVSQPYHVASWAETGKVHIWDVRPLMESLDVPGYSVDKSRTHSPVYTVSTHGGAEGFAMDWAATGSSLRLLTGDIHSKIYLTSSSPSGFNTAAQPFTSHTSSVEDLQWSPTDLTVFASCSADQSVRLWDIRSKGRQSVASIDSAHESDVNVISWNKPTAYLLVSGGDEGGIKVWDLRNIKKTGTKPTPVASFDWHKAPITSIEWHPTDDTVFAASGADDQLTMWDLSVEPDDDEMGGVDDTQDSEKEFPPPLLFNHQGQTDVKELHWHPQIPGAIISTASDGFNIFKTISL
;
A
#
# COMPACT_ATOMS: atom_id res chain seq x y z
N MET A 1 5.68 6.68 -14.86
CA MET A 1 6.93 5.89 -14.93
C MET A 1 7.68 6.29 -16.18
N SER A 2 9.00 6.35 -16.14
CA SER A 2 9.89 6.52 -17.30
C SER A 2 10.66 5.24 -17.57
N LYS A 3 11.28 5.13 -18.75
CA LYS A 3 12.19 4.01 -19.07
C LYS A 3 13.62 4.37 -18.70
N ARG A 4 14.36 3.44 -18.09
CA ARG A 4 15.80 3.59 -17.84
C ARG A 4 16.57 2.30 -18.10
N SER A 5 17.84 2.41 -18.48
CA SER A 5 18.69 1.23 -18.67
C SER A 5 19.13 0.63 -17.34
N ALA A 6 18.98 -0.68 -17.17
CA ALA A 6 19.43 -1.42 -15.99
C ALA A 6 20.95 -1.28 -15.73
N THR A 7 21.73 -0.96 -16.78
CA THR A 7 23.19 -0.77 -16.69
C THR A 7 23.57 0.55 -16.01
N GLU A 8 22.71 1.57 -16.08
CA GLU A 8 22.97 2.88 -15.48
C GLU A 8 22.83 2.86 -13.96
N LEU A 9 21.91 2.06 -13.41
CA LEU A 9 21.74 1.85 -11.97
C LEU A 9 22.96 1.22 -11.28
N LEU A 10 23.73 0.40 -12.00
CA LEU A 10 24.96 -0.19 -11.47
C LEU A 10 26.11 0.83 -11.41
N ASN A 11 26.07 1.86 -12.25
CA ASN A 11 27.08 2.91 -12.30
C ASN A 11 26.81 4.03 -11.28
N SER A 12 25.55 4.35 -10.97
CA SER A 12 25.23 5.29 -9.88
C SER A 12 25.63 4.73 -8.51
N ALA A 13 25.42 3.43 -8.28
CA ALA A 13 25.83 2.75 -7.05
C ALA A 13 27.37 2.65 -6.84
N THR A 14 28.18 2.84 -7.89
CA THR A 14 29.66 2.76 -7.80
C THR A 14 30.35 4.11 -7.64
N THR A 15 29.61 5.22 -7.63
CA THR A 15 30.18 6.56 -7.43
C THR A 15 30.16 7.01 -5.96
N ALA A 16 29.40 6.33 -5.10
CA ALA A 16 29.43 6.49 -3.65
C ALA A 16 30.35 5.45 -2.99
N GLY A 17 31.66 5.67 -3.04
CA GLY A 17 32.60 4.79 -2.31
C GLY A 17 34.05 4.87 -2.75
N GLN A 18 34.71 6.01 -2.54
CA GLN A 18 36.18 5.97 -2.47
C GLN A 18 36.63 5.40 -1.11
N PRO A 19 37.49 4.37 -1.09
CA PRO A 19 37.92 3.72 0.13
C PRO A 19 38.93 4.61 0.90
N PHE A 20 38.61 4.93 2.15
CA PHE A 20 39.52 5.56 3.10
C PHE A 20 40.83 4.76 3.24
N THR A 21 41.95 5.42 2.98
CA THR A 21 43.29 4.87 3.24
C THR A 21 43.57 4.79 4.74
N LYS A 22 43.78 3.58 5.26
CA LYS A 22 44.21 3.31 6.64
C LYS A 22 45.55 3.98 6.95
N ALA A 23 45.56 4.93 7.88
CA ALA A 23 46.77 5.39 8.54
C ALA A 23 47.08 4.53 9.77
N SER A 24 48.29 3.99 9.83
CA SER A 24 48.82 3.21 10.95
C SER A 24 49.31 4.13 12.08
N GLY A 25 48.71 4.04 13.27
CA GLY A 25 49.18 4.72 14.48
C GLY A 25 49.64 3.72 15.54
N SER A 26 50.95 3.69 15.79
CA SER A 26 51.62 2.85 16.79
C SER A 26 51.28 3.27 18.22
N GLY A 27 51.11 2.29 19.11
CA GLY A 27 50.82 2.50 20.52
C GLY A 27 51.96 3.13 21.33
N SER A 28 51.57 3.90 22.33
CA SER A 28 52.41 4.21 23.50
C SER A 28 51.57 4.22 24.78
N LYS A 29 52.19 3.66 25.81
CA LYS A 29 51.67 3.31 27.14
C LYS A 29 51.05 4.49 27.90
N ARG A 30 49.98 4.20 28.65
CA ARG A 30 49.48 5.02 29.77
C ARG A 30 50.15 4.55 31.07
N ASP A 31 50.73 5.48 31.82
CA ASP A 31 51.11 5.32 33.22
C ASP A 31 50.11 6.06 34.13
N ASN A 32 49.83 5.45 35.28
CA ASN A 32 48.98 5.95 36.37
C ASN A 32 49.76 6.88 37.31
N VAL A 33 49.19 8.01 37.74
CA VAL A 33 49.30 8.54 39.13
C VAL A 33 48.03 9.36 39.47
N ALA A 34 47.63 9.28 40.74
CA ALA A 34 46.38 9.70 41.38
C ALA A 34 46.40 11.18 41.91
N PRO A 35 45.33 11.65 42.60
CA PRO A 35 44.89 13.06 42.71
C PRO A 35 45.45 13.80 43.94
N ASP A 36 45.43 15.15 43.92
CA ASP A 36 44.90 15.97 45.01
C ASP A 36 44.94 17.49 44.72
N ASP A 37 43.98 18.18 45.36
CA ASP A 37 44.04 19.49 46.02
C ASP A 37 43.46 20.77 45.38
N MET A 38 42.88 21.56 46.29
CA MET A 38 41.85 22.59 46.18
C MET A 38 42.33 24.05 45.99
N GLY A 39 41.37 24.94 45.69
CA GLY A 39 41.37 26.39 45.99
C GLY A 39 41.24 27.27 44.74
N GLU A 40 40.52 28.39 44.67
CA GLU A 40 39.76 29.24 45.61
C GLU A 40 38.84 30.17 44.77
N PHE A 41 37.87 30.79 45.45
CA PHE A 41 36.89 31.79 44.99
C PHE A 41 37.54 33.12 44.52
N GLU A 42 36.86 33.87 43.63
CA GLU A 42 36.24 35.18 43.94
C GLU A 42 35.58 35.84 42.70
N ASP A 43 34.35 36.31 42.90
CA ASP A 43 33.59 37.19 42.01
C ASP A 43 34.10 38.64 42.12
N ALA A 44 33.98 39.43 41.04
CA ALA A 44 33.64 40.86 41.15
C ALA A 44 33.19 41.43 39.79
N TRP A 45 31.90 41.74 39.70
CA TRP A 45 31.35 42.73 38.78
C TRP A 45 31.85 44.12 39.19
N GLU A 46 32.21 44.97 38.23
CA GLU A 46 32.00 46.41 38.37
C GLU A 46 31.91 47.07 36.99
N ASP A 47 30.82 47.80 36.81
CA ASP A 47 30.43 48.64 35.68
C ASP A 47 31.36 49.87 35.56
N GLU A 48 31.41 50.50 34.39
CA GLU A 48 31.10 51.94 34.27
C GLU A 48 30.96 52.38 32.80
N VAL A 49 30.08 53.35 32.62
CA VAL A 49 29.43 53.84 31.40
C VAL A 49 29.97 55.24 31.05
N GLU A 50 29.62 55.70 29.85
CA GLU A 50 29.47 57.10 29.40
C GLU A 50 30.68 57.78 28.75
N SER A 51 30.55 58.14 27.47
CA SER A 51 30.06 59.49 27.14
C SER A 51 29.89 59.69 25.63
N ASP A 52 28.84 60.46 25.36
CA ASP A 52 28.19 60.81 24.12
C ASP A 52 28.85 61.94 23.29
N GLU A 53 28.30 62.10 22.07
CA GLU A 53 28.06 63.35 21.33
C GLU A 53 29.29 63.99 20.62
N ASP A 54 29.24 64.60 19.42
CA ASP A 54 28.20 65.16 18.56
C ASP A 54 28.90 65.57 17.21
N VAL A 55 28.35 65.29 16.00
CA VAL A 55 27.63 66.23 15.08
C VAL A 55 28.48 66.93 13.98
N VAL A 56 27.83 67.03 12.79
CA VAL A 56 28.01 67.92 11.59
C VAL A 56 29.25 67.77 10.68
N ASP A 57 29.25 67.99 9.36
CA ASP A 57 28.25 68.26 8.31
C ASP A 57 28.93 68.11 6.92
N ALA A 58 28.11 67.83 5.90
CA ALA A 58 28.09 68.41 4.54
C ALA A 58 29.36 68.59 3.64
N GLN A 59 29.35 67.84 2.53
CA GLN A 59 29.11 68.32 1.14
C GLN A 59 30.22 68.99 0.28
N GLU A 60 30.22 68.57 -1.01
CA GLU A 60 30.78 69.22 -2.24
C GLU A 60 32.32 69.28 -2.40
N ALA A 61 32.97 69.16 -3.57
CA ALA A 61 32.62 68.94 -4.97
C ALA A 61 33.92 68.61 -5.78
N GLU A 62 33.73 67.97 -6.93
CA GLU A 62 34.41 68.17 -8.23
C GLU A 62 35.92 67.90 -8.49
N ASP A 63 36.11 67.19 -9.62
CA ASP A 63 37.14 67.28 -10.67
C ASP A 63 38.23 66.19 -10.87
N GLU A 64 38.02 65.46 -11.98
CA GLU A 64 38.92 65.04 -13.07
C GLU A 64 40.37 64.61 -12.78
N ASP A 65 40.73 63.37 -13.14
CA ASP A 65 41.51 63.11 -14.36
C ASP A 65 41.72 61.59 -14.61
N GLY A 66 41.66 61.22 -15.89
CA GLY A 66 41.50 59.84 -16.35
C GLY A 66 42.75 58.96 -16.39
N MET A 67 42.48 57.65 -16.46
CA MET A 67 43.36 56.66 -17.09
C MET A 67 42.49 55.62 -17.79
N ASP A 68 42.53 55.67 -19.12
CA ASP A 68 42.04 54.63 -20.02
C ASP A 68 42.86 53.35 -19.80
N VAL A 69 42.17 52.23 -19.56
CA VAL A 69 42.73 50.89 -19.75
C VAL A 69 41.71 50.08 -20.56
N ASP A 70 42.09 49.80 -21.80
CA ASP A 70 41.37 48.93 -22.72
C ASP A 70 41.24 47.52 -22.11
N GLU A 71 40.01 47.01 -21.98
CA GLU A 71 39.78 45.57 -21.90
C GLU A 71 38.52 45.21 -22.71
N GLU A 72 38.74 44.39 -23.75
CA GLU A 72 37.76 43.95 -24.72
C GLU A 72 36.57 43.26 -24.03
N VAL A 73 35.36 43.81 -24.18
CA VAL A 73 34.12 43.15 -23.77
C VAL A 73 33.86 41.98 -24.71
N MET A 74 34.21 40.77 -24.27
CA MET A 74 33.67 39.54 -24.85
C MET A 74 32.17 39.44 -24.54
N PRO A 75 31.31 39.06 -25.50
CA PRO A 75 29.89 38.92 -25.24
C PRO A 75 29.67 37.74 -24.28
N ALA A 76 28.73 37.91 -23.35
CA ALA A 76 28.27 36.84 -22.47
C ALA A 76 27.87 35.63 -23.32
N ILE A 77 28.50 34.50 -23.05
CA ILE A 77 27.97 33.19 -23.44
C ILE A 77 26.72 33.04 -22.58
N GLU A 78 25.55 33.20 -23.19
CA GLU A 78 24.32 32.66 -22.61
C GLU A 78 24.51 31.14 -22.58
N GLU A 79 24.96 30.63 -21.43
CA GLU A 79 24.69 29.25 -21.05
C GLU A 79 23.17 29.18 -20.93
N SER A 80 22.53 28.72 -22.01
CA SER A 80 21.15 28.27 -21.93
C SER A 80 21.15 27.10 -20.95
N ASP A 81 20.63 27.32 -19.75
CA ASP A 81 20.17 26.25 -18.88
C ASP A 81 19.11 25.48 -19.65
N GLU A 82 19.54 24.47 -20.42
CA GLU A 82 18.65 23.46 -20.97
C GLU A 82 18.04 22.76 -19.75
N GLN A 83 16.81 23.15 -19.40
CA GLN A 83 15.99 22.36 -18.49
C GLN A 83 16.02 20.92 -19.00
N PRO A 84 16.35 19.94 -18.15
CA PRO A 84 16.36 18.54 -18.57
C PRO A 84 14.99 18.22 -19.18
N THR A 85 14.99 17.71 -20.39
CA THR A 85 13.77 17.29 -21.08
C THR A 85 13.02 16.31 -20.19
N ALA A 86 11.74 16.60 -19.90
CA ALA A 86 10.91 15.72 -19.10
C ALA A 86 11.00 14.29 -19.65
N PRO A 87 11.26 13.28 -18.80
CA PRO A 87 11.46 11.93 -19.27
C PRO A 87 10.21 11.39 -19.96
N ASP A 88 10.38 10.72 -21.10
CA ASP A 88 9.27 10.14 -21.87
C ASP A 88 8.46 9.18 -21.00
N VAL A 89 7.17 9.47 -20.84
CA VAL A 89 6.25 8.67 -20.01
C VAL A 89 6.03 7.29 -20.66
N PHE A 90 6.26 6.25 -19.87
CA PHE A 90 5.97 4.88 -20.28
C PHE A 90 4.46 4.61 -20.18
N ILE A 91 3.86 4.18 -21.30
CA ILE A 91 2.46 3.81 -21.40
C ILE A 91 2.38 2.33 -21.72
N ALA A 92 1.85 1.57 -20.77
CA ALA A 92 1.67 0.13 -20.93
C ALA A 92 0.74 -0.16 -22.13
N GLY A 93 1.15 -1.10 -22.99
CA GLY A 93 0.42 -1.45 -24.21
C GLY A 93 0.83 -0.65 -25.46
N LYS A 94 1.28 0.60 -25.31
CA LYS A 94 1.88 1.39 -26.41
C LYS A 94 3.40 1.22 -26.46
N HIS A 95 4.05 1.29 -25.31
CA HIS A 95 5.49 1.15 -25.16
C HIS A 95 5.85 -0.29 -24.73
N LYS A 96 6.95 -0.82 -25.28
CA LYS A 96 7.54 -2.10 -24.85
C LYS A 96 8.89 -1.84 -24.22
N LEU A 97 9.16 -2.44 -23.07
CA LEU A 97 10.48 -2.42 -22.45
C LEU A 97 11.48 -3.21 -23.31
N GLY A 98 12.66 -2.65 -23.50
CA GLY A 98 13.81 -3.38 -24.03
C GLY A 98 14.29 -4.48 -23.06
N PRO A 99 15.13 -5.43 -23.52
CA PRO A 99 15.61 -6.54 -22.69
C PRO A 99 16.36 -6.12 -21.41
N ASP A 100 16.97 -4.93 -21.44
CA ASP A 100 17.75 -4.35 -20.35
C ASP A 100 17.15 -3.03 -19.84
N GLU A 101 15.88 -2.74 -20.14
CA GLU A 101 15.17 -1.56 -19.65
C GLU A 101 14.32 -1.94 -18.43
N ILE A 102 14.31 -1.06 -17.43
CA ILE A 102 13.40 -1.14 -16.30
C ILE A 102 12.51 0.10 -16.25
N LEU A 103 11.38 -0.02 -15.55
CA LEU A 103 10.52 1.12 -15.26
C LEU A 103 11.03 1.83 -14.01
N GLU A 104 11.25 3.13 -14.13
CA GLU A 104 11.56 3.99 -13.01
C GLU A 104 10.33 4.81 -12.65
N ALA A 105 10.05 4.89 -11.35
CA ALA A 105 8.97 5.71 -10.84
C ALA A 105 9.38 7.17 -10.91
N ASP A 106 8.48 8.01 -11.40
CA ASP A 106 8.61 9.46 -11.22
C ASP A 106 8.33 9.74 -9.74
N GLU A 107 9.35 10.18 -9.02
CA GLU A 107 9.26 10.36 -7.56
C GLU A 107 8.41 11.58 -7.19
N ALA A 108 8.27 12.56 -8.10
CA ALA A 108 7.50 13.77 -7.85
C ALA A 108 6.00 13.53 -7.65
N VAL A 109 5.47 12.42 -8.19
CA VAL A 109 4.04 12.05 -8.08
C VAL A 109 3.71 11.22 -6.83
N TYR A 110 4.71 10.91 -6.00
CA TYR A 110 4.53 10.21 -4.73
C TYR A 110 4.83 11.14 -3.55
N ILE A 111 3.98 11.11 -2.53
CA ILE A 111 4.28 11.70 -1.21
C ILE A 111 5.15 10.73 -0.42
N MET A 112 4.90 9.43 -0.57
CA MET A 112 5.65 8.35 0.07
C MET A 112 5.66 7.17 -0.88
N ARG A 113 6.81 6.50 -1.05
CA ARG A 113 6.96 5.29 -1.84
C ARG A 113 8.14 4.49 -1.30
N HIS A 114 7.86 3.28 -0.84
CA HIS A 114 8.86 2.35 -0.36
C HIS A 114 8.64 0.99 -1.01
N SER A 115 9.72 0.34 -1.44
CA SER A 115 9.70 -1.02 -1.99
C SER A 115 10.50 -1.94 -1.09
N MET A 116 9.93 -3.09 -0.75
CA MET A 116 10.44 -4.00 0.26
C MET A 116 10.49 -5.42 -0.28
N LYS A 117 11.70 -5.98 -0.31
CA LYS A 117 11.91 -7.36 -0.73
C LYS A 117 11.68 -8.30 0.44
N VAL A 118 10.99 -9.39 0.17
CA VAL A 118 10.73 -10.47 1.14
C VAL A 118 11.37 -11.77 0.68
N THR A 119 11.64 -12.66 1.65
CA THR A 119 12.27 -13.95 1.38
C THR A 119 11.44 -14.83 0.44
N TRP A 120 10.12 -14.82 0.63
CA TRP A 120 9.17 -15.57 -0.17
C TRP A 120 8.04 -14.65 -0.62
N PRO A 121 7.58 -14.76 -1.88
CA PRO A 121 6.45 -13.98 -2.36
C PRO A 121 5.20 -14.32 -1.55
N CYS A 122 4.31 -13.35 -1.43
CA CYS A 122 3.05 -13.50 -0.72
C CYS A 122 1.91 -13.32 -1.73
N LEU A 123 1.08 -14.36 -1.90
CA LEU A 123 -0.13 -14.27 -2.72
C LEU A 123 -1.15 -13.31 -2.12
N SER A 124 -1.15 -13.22 -0.79
CA SER A 124 -2.11 -12.41 -0.06
C SER A 124 -1.53 -11.85 1.23
N PHE A 125 -2.01 -10.67 1.57
CA PHE A 125 -1.76 -10.01 2.85
C PHE A 125 -3.03 -9.28 3.31
N ASP A 126 -2.99 -8.80 4.55
CA ASP A 126 -4.00 -7.89 5.09
C ASP A 126 -3.32 -6.86 6.00
N VAL A 127 -3.88 -5.66 6.06
CA VAL A 127 -3.32 -4.56 6.87
C VAL A 127 -3.84 -4.67 8.29
N LEU A 128 -2.91 -4.81 9.24
CA LEU A 128 -3.25 -4.87 10.65
C LEU A 128 -3.37 -3.46 11.22
N ARG A 129 -4.46 -3.20 11.95
CA ARG A 129 -4.55 -1.96 12.74
C ARG A 129 -3.54 -2.00 13.89
N ASP A 130 -3.04 -0.83 14.27
CA ASP A 130 -2.14 -0.62 15.40
C ASP A 130 -2.70 0.39 16.41
N ASN A 131 -1.94 0.64 17.48
CA ASN A 131 -2.29 1.60 18.54
C ASN A 131 -1.70 3.01 18.32
N LEU A 132 -1.20 3.33 17.12
CA LEU A 132 -0.58 4.62 16.80
C LEU A 132 -1.60 5.70 16.41
N GLY A 133 -2.88 5.34 16.32
CA GLY A 133 -3.98 6.24 15.99
C GLY A 133 -4.44 6.13 14.54
N ASP A 134 -5.56 6.78 14.25
CA ASP A 134 -6.14 6.87 12.91
C ASP A 134 -5.77 8.19 12.24
N GLU A 135 -6.02 8.30 10.93
CA GLU A 135 -5.77 9.52 10.15
C GLU A 135 -4.32 10.05 10.28
N ARG A 136 -3.36 9.12 10.32
CA ARG A 136 -1.93 9.45 10.47
C ARG A 136 -1.41 10.08 9.18
N GLN A 137 -0.98 11.34 9.29
CA GLN A 137 -0.39 12.12 8.18
C GLN A 137 1.08 12.52 8.44
N ARG A 138 1.61 12.22 9.63
CA ARG A 138 3.00 12.55 10.01
C ARG A 138 3.95 11.44 9.58
N TYR A 139 5.19 11.84 9.31
CA TYR A 139 6.29 10.97 8.91
C TYR A 139 7.40 10.97 9.99
N PRO A 140 8.21 9.91 10.08
CA PRO A 140 8.05 8.63 9.39
C PRO A 140 6.80 7.88 9.84
N ALA A 141 6.13 7.24 8.87
CA ALA A 141 5.01 6.37 9.16
C ALA A 141 5.48 4.97 9.63
N THR A 142 4.57 4.26 10.28
CA THR A 142 4.73 2.82 10.61
C THR A 142 3.48 2.08 10.18
N ALA A 143 3.62 0.89 9.61
CA ALA A 143 2.52 0.04 9.16
C ALA A 143 2.74 -1.41 9.62
N TYR A 144 1.65 -2.10 9.94
CA TYR A 144 1.67 -3.52 10.31
C TYR A 144 0.91 -4.33 9.29
N LEU A 145 1.46 -5.47 8.89
CA LEU A 145 0.86 -6.35 7.90
C LEU A 145 0.87 -7.78 8.41
N VAL A 146 -0.11 -8.57 7.99
CA VAL A 146 -0.03 -10.02 8.07
C VAL A 146 -0.05 -10.59 6.66
N ALA A 147 0.91 -11.44 6.33
CA ALA A 147 1.01 -12.05 5.01
C ALA A 147 1.19 -13.56 5.12
N GLY A 148 0.77 -14.27 4.08
CA GLY A 148 1.01 -15.70 3.95
C GLY A 148 2.02 -15.96 2.83
N THR A 149 3.06 -16.74 3.11
CA THR A 149 4.10 -17.00 2.13
C THR A 149 3.73 -18.10 1.14
N GLN A 150 4.34 -18.02 -0.04
CA GLN A 150 4.36 -19.07 -1.06
C GLN A 150 5.81 -19.50 -1.32
N ALA A 151 6.29 -20.39 -0.46
CA ALA A 151 7.63 -20.94 -0.52
C ALA A 151 7.74 -22.09 -1.53
N ASP A 152 8.97 -22.38 -1.93
CA ASP A 152 9.32 -23.48 -2.85
C ASP A 152 8.87 -24.87 -2.38
N THR A 153 8.78 -25.06 -1.07
CA THR A 153 8.43 -26.31 -0.42
C THR A 153 7.32 -26.06 0.58
N ALA A 154 6.29 -26.93 0.57
CA ALA A 154 5.10 -26.83 1.44
C ALA A 154 5.41 -26.60 2.94
N LYS A 155 6.53 -27.12 3.46
CA LYS A 155 6.93 -27.01 4.87
C LYS A 155 7.61 -25.68 5.24
N ASN A 156 8.06 -24.91 4.25
CA ASN A 156 8.77 -23.65 4.43
C ASN A 156 7.81 -22.46 4.45
N ASN A 157 6.51 -22.71 4.26
CA ASN A 157 5.50 -21.67 4.32
C ASN A 157 5.27 -21.21 5.75
N GLU A 158 4.87 -19.96 5.88
CA GLU A 158 4.70 -19.26 7.12
C GLU A 158 3.57 -18.24 7.02
N VAL A 159 2.91 -18.01 8.15
CA VAL A 159 2.12 -16.79 8.37
C VAL A 159 3.04 -15.79 9.05
N VAL A 160 3.26 -14.64 8.41
CA VAL A 160 4.25 -13.65 8.84
C VAL A 160 3.56 -12.35 9.21
N VAL A 161 3.89 -11.82 10.39
CA VAL A 161 3.50 -10.48 10.82
C VAL A 161 4.69 -9.57 10.60
N TYR A 162 4.51 -8.55 9.77
CA TYR A 162 5.50 -7.51 9.48
C TYR A 162 5.18 -6.24 10.26
N LYS A 163 6.25 -5.54 10.67
CA LYS A 163 6.25 -4.16 11.13
C LYS A 163 7.18 -3.39 10.22
N LEU A 164 6.62 -2.45 9.49
CA LEU A 164 7.31 -1.56 8.56
C LEU A 164 7.43 -0.21 9.26
N SER A 165 8.64 0.22 9.59
CA SER A 165 8.91 1.50 10.27
C SER A 165 9.89 2.35 9.47
N SER A 166 10.09 3.60 9.90
CA SER A 166 10.91 4.58 9.17
C SER A 166 10.42 4.80 7.73
N LEU A 167 9.09 4.84 7.54
CA LEU A 167 8.51 5.14 6.23
C LEU A 167 8.49 6.65 6.03
N HIS A 168 9.60 7.20 5.54
CA HIS A 168 9.76 8.64 5.29
C HIS A 168 9.04 9.10 4.02
N ARG A 169 8.95 10.41 3.83
CA ARG A 169 8.45 11.00 2.58
C ARG A 169 9.40 10.68 1.45
N THR A 170 8.89 10.60 0.22
CA THR A 170 9.73 10.45 -0.96
C THR A 170 10.47 11.76 -1.22
N GLN A 171 11.79 11.70 -1.35
CA GLN A 171 12.63 12.83 -1.75
C GLN A 171 12.28 13.23 -3.19
N LYS A 172 12.28 14.53 -3.47
CA LYS A 172 12.06 15.04 -4.83
C LYS A 172 13.37 15.62 -5.32
N ASP A 173 13.88 15.09 -6.44
CA ASP A 173 15.04 15.63 -7.14
C ASP A 173 14.79 17.12 -7.46
N GLY A 174 15.33 18.03 -6.65
CA GLY A 174 15.09 19.48 -6.76
C GLY A 174 15.03 20.27 -5.46
N ASP A 175 14.93 19.62 -4.29
CA ASP A 175 14.94 20.31 -2.97
C ASP A 175 16.35 20.61 -2.43
N ASP A 176 17.40 20.42 -3.23
CA ASP A 176 18.73 20.96 -2.94
C ASP A 176 18.84 22.45 -3.37
N SER A 177 18.06 23.35 -2.75
CA SER A 177 18.47 24.75 -2.54
C SER A 177 17.41 25.58 -1.77
N ASP A 178 17.82 26.08 -0.60
CA ASP A 178 17.44 27.39 -0.04
C ASP A 178 15.95 27.76 0.12
N SER A 179 15.10 26.85 0.62
CA SER A 179 13.83 27.30 1.23
C SER A 179 13.99 27.50 2.73
N GLU A 180 14.13 28.77 3.14
CA GLU A 180 14.05 29.22 4.55
C GLU A 180 12.61 29.10 5.10
N ASP A 181 12.00 27.92 5.02
CA ASP A 181 10.76 27.63 5.73
C ASP A 181 11.09 26.94 7.06
N GLU A 182 11.03 27.71 8.15
CA GLU A 182 11.36 27.34 9.53
C GLU A 182 10.54 26.14 10.09
N ASN A 183 10.79 24.91 9.62
CA ASN A 183 10.44 23.64 10.29
C ASN A 183 11.51 22.55 10.06
N ASP A 184 12.80 22.92 10.14
CA ASP A 184 13.98 22.08 9.85
C ASP A 184 14.33 21.00 10.93
N ASP A 185 13.35 20.25 11.43
CA ASP A 185 13.63 19.00 12.18
C ASP A 185 13.05 17.75 11.47
N GLU A 186 12.18 17.91 10.47
CA GLU A 186 11.54 16.79 9.76
C GLU A 186 12.30 16.35 8.48
N ASP A 187 13.18 17.20 7.93
CA ASP A 187 13.84 16.97 6.64
C ASP A 187 15.25 16.35 6.73
N GLU A 188 15.85 16.25 7.93
CA GLU A 188 17.20 15.68 8.08
C GLU A 188 17.29 14.15 7.84
N ASN A 189 16.16 13.44 7.76
CA ASN A 189 16.13 11.96 7.67
C ASN A 189 15.32 11.43 6.48
N LEU A 190 15.15 12.20 5.40
CA LEU A 190 14.46 11.73 4.19
C LEU A 190 15.15 10.52 3.53
N ASP A 191 16.45 10.32 3.79
CA ASP A 191 17.31 9.29 3.20
C ASP A 191 17.39 7.97 4.00
N GLU A 192 16.67 7.84 5.11
CA GLU A 192 16.71 6.58 5.88
C GLU A 192 15.89 5.47 5.20
N ASP A 193 16.57 4.34 4.92
CA ASP A 193 15.94 3.13 4.41
C ASP A 193 14.81 2.64 5.35
N PRO A 194 13.67 2.18 4.82
CA PRO A 194 12.60 1.65 5.65
C PRO A 194 13.05 0.38 6.37
N ILE A 195 12.67 0.26 7.64
CA ILE A 195 13.02 -0.87 8.49
C ILE A 195 11.90 -1.91 8.44
N VAL A 196 12.25 -3.14 8.07
CA VAL A 196 11.32 -4.28 8.02
C VAL A 196 11.67 -5.27 9.14
N GLU A 197 10.83 -5.31 10.16
CA GLU A 197 10.87 -6.33 11.21
C GLU A 197 9.75 -7.35 11.03
N PHE A 198 10.00 -8.63 11.33
CA PHE A 198 8.95 -9.63 11.21
C PHE A 198 9.03 -10.75 12.25
N ARG A 199 7.89 -11.42 12.43
CA ARG A 199 7.72 -12.65 13.22
C ARG A 199 6.82 -13.60 12.48
N SER A 200 7.12 -14.90 12.55
CA SER A 200 6.40 -15.90 11.77
C SER A 200 5.83 -17.03 12.62
N ILE A 201 4.81 -17.67 12.06
CA ILE A 201 4.22 -18.93 12.51
C ILE A 201 4.38 -19.94 11.35
N PRO A 202 4.92 -21.15 11.59
CA PRO A 202 4.99 -22.18 10.56
C PRO A 202 3.61 -22.54 10.01
N HIS A 203 3.48 -22.61 8.69
CA HIS A 203 2.25 -22.93 7.98
C HIS A 203 2.46 -24.14 7.07
N VAL A 204 1.47 -25.03 6.99
CA VAL A 204 1.56 -26.23 6.15
C VAL A 204 0.91 -25.95 4.81
N GLY A 205 1.74 -25.93 3.76
CA GLY A 205 1.34 -25.58 2.40
C GLY A 205 1.31 -24.06 2.17
N GLY A 206 1.26 -23.66 0.91
CA GLY A 206 1.11 -22.26 0.50
C GLY A 206 -0.16 -21.62 1.08
N VAL A 207 -0.09 -20.31 1.33
CA VAL A 207 -1.24 -19.51 1.77
C VAL A 207 -1.85 -18.81 0.56
N ASN A 208 -3.07 -19.22 0.18
CA ASN A 208 -3.80 -18.69 -0.95
C ASN A 208 -4.43 -17.32 -0.64
N ARG A 209 -5.03 -17.17 0.54
CA ARG A 209 -5.59 -15.90 1.04
C ARG A 209 -5.38 -15.77 2.54
N ILE A 210 -5.15 -14.54 3.02
CA ILE A 210 -5.08 -14.25 4.45
C ILE A 210 -5.92 -13.00 4.78
N ARG A 211 -6.68 -13.07 5.88
CA ARG A 211 -7.54 -11.97 6.33
C ARG A 211 -7.52 -11.86 7.85
N ALA A 212 -7.31 -10.66 8.36
CA ALA A 212 -7.40 -10.35 9.78
C ALA A 212 -8.87 -10.14 10.19
N GLN A 213 -9.20 -10.46 11.44
CA GLN A 213 -10.52 -10.08 11.96
C GLN A 213 -10.67 -8.55 11.88
N PRO A 214 -11.86 -8.04 11.51
CA PRO A 214 -12.07 -6.61 11.40
C PRO A 214 -12.06 -5.98 12.79
N LEU A 215 -11.39 -4.84 12.89
CA LEU A 215 -11.39 -3.99 14.07
C LEU A 215 -12.09 -2.68 13.70
N PRO A 216 -13.10 -2.22 14.49
CA PRO A 216 -13.76 -0.95 14.23
C PRO A 216 -12.75 0.21 14.16
N PRO A 217 -13.05 1.26 13.39
CA PRO A 217 -12.28 2.50 13.45
C PRO A 217 -12.11 2.99 14.89
N SER A 218 -10.93 3.51 15.19
CA SER A 218 -10.55 4.06 16.49
C SER A 218 -10.58 3.08 17.66
N SER A 219 -10.73 1.78 17.38
CA SER A 219 -10.60 0.74 18.41
C SER A 219 -9.12 0.43 18.67
N GLN A 220 -8.77 0.30 19.94
CA GLN A 220 -7.45 -0.19 20.33
C GLN A 220 -7.34 -1.70 20.03
N LEU A 221 -6.11 -2.14 19.81
CA LEU A 221 -5.80 -3.56 19.72
C LEU A 221 -6.31 -4.30 20.97
N PRO A 222 -6.79 -5.55 20.82
CA PRO A 222 -7.09 -6.40 21.96
C PRO A 222 -5.89 -6.45 22.92
N PRO A 223 -6.10 -6.51 24.25
CA PRO A 223 -5.00 -6.73 25.17
C PRO A 223 -4.30 -8.06 24.85
N VAL A 224 -3.01 -8.19 25.17
CA VAL A 224 -2.21 -9.39 24.85
C VAL A 224 -2.84 -10.69 25.38
N SER A 225 -3.63 -10.60 26.46
CA SER A 225 -4.38 -11.72 27.04
C SER A 225 -5.55 -12.21 26.18
N GLN A 226 -5.98 -11.43 25.19
CA GLN A 226 -7.03 -11.76 24.23
C GLN A 226 -6.42 -12.00 22.83
N PRO A 227 -7.03 -12.89 22.03
CA PRO A 227 -6.53 -13.18 20.70
C PRO A 227 -6.86 -12.07 19.71
N TYR A 228 -5.91 -11.80 18.79
CA TYR A 228 -6.19 -11.10 17.55
C TYR A 228 -6.19 -12.14 16.44
N HIS A 229 -7.37 -12.49 15.94
CA HIS A 229 -7.51 -13.59 14.99
C HIS A 229 -7.14 -13.18 13.57
N VAL A 230 -6.43 -14.08 12.88
CA VAL A 230 -6.19 -14.03 11.44
C VAL A 230 -6.56 -15.38 10.85
N ALA A 231 -7.31 -15.40 9.76
CA ALA A 231 -7.59 -16.62 9.00
C ALA A 231 -6.64 -16.73 7.81
N SER A 232 -6.07 -17.92 7.59
CA SER A 232 -5.33 -18.27 6.38
C SER A 232 -6.04 -19.40 5.63
N TRP A 233 -6.21 -19.21 4.33
CA TRP A 233 -6.66 -20.24 3.41
C TRP A 233 -5.45 -20.99 2.86
N ALA A 234 -5.35 -22.29 3.14
CA ALA A 234 -4.23 -23.10 2.70
C ALA A 234 -4.56 -23.83 1.38
N GLU A 235 -3.54 -24.03 0.53
CA GLU A 235 -3.60 -24.91 -0.65
C GLU A 235 -4.02 -26.35 -0.29
N THR A 236 -3.86 -26.74 0.98
CA THR A 236 -4.27 -28.07 1.49
C THR A 236 -5.78 -28.27 1.59
N GLY A 237 -6.57 -27.24 1.24
CA GLY A 237 -8.03 -27.25 1.35
C GLY A 237 -8.55 -27.12 2.78
N LYS A 238 -7.78 -26.40 3.62
CA LYS A 238 -8.11 -26.09 5.01
C LYS A 238 -8.00 -24.60 5.24
N VAL A 239 -8.85 -24.09 6.13
CA VAL A 239 -8.73 -22.71 6.63
C VAL A 239 -8.30 -22.76 8.08
N HIS A 240 -7.22 -22.08 8.40
CA HIS A 240 -6.66 -22.03 9.75
C HIS A 240 -6.92 -20.67 10.37
N ILE A 241 -7.36 -20.63 11.63
CA ILE A 241 -7.53 -19.40 12.40
C ILE A 241 -6.40 -19.34 13.41
N TRP A 242 -5.58 -18.30 13.35
CA TRP A 242 -4.39 -18.07 14.16
C TRP A 242 -4.62 -16.94 15.15
N ASP A 243 -3.82 -16.89 16.22
CA ASP A 243 -3.73 -15.74 17.12
C ASP A 243 -2.39 -15.04 16.91
N VAL A 244 -2.43 -13.84 16.31
CA VAL A 244 -1.23 -13.07 15.97
C VAL A 244 -0.88 -12.01 17.02
N ARG A 245 -1.72 -11.83 18.06
CA ARG A 245 -1.51 -10.77 19.06
C ARG A 245 -0.16 -10.88 19.79
N PRO A 246 0.33 -12.09 20.17
CA PRO A 246 1.66 -12.24 20.76
C PRO A 246 2.82 -11.88 19.81
N LEU A 247 2.65 -12.07 18.50
CA LEU A 247 3.68 -11.72 17.51
C LEU A 247 3.82 -10.21 17.41
N MET A 248 2.69 -9.49 17.31
CA MET A 248 2.67 -8.02 17.31
C MET A 248 3.33 -7.46 18.58
N GLU A 249 2.99 -8.00 19.75
CA GLU A 249 3.62 -7.55 21.01
C GLU A 249 5.14 -7.73 20.99
N SER A 250 5.63 -8.82 20.39
CA SER A 250 7.06 -9.10 20.30
C SER A 250 7.84 -8.26 19.29
N LEU A 251 7.12 -7.54 18.42
CA LEU A 251 7.68 -6.52 17.53
C LEU A 251 7.73 -5.14 18.19
N ASP A 252 6.91 -4.92 19.22
CA ASP A 252 6.81 -3.62 19.90
C ASP A 252 7.58 -3.57 21.21
N VAL A 253 7.70 -4.70 21.90
CA VAL A 253 8.30 -4.78 23.22
C VAL A 253 9.60 -5.59 23.15
N PRO A 254 10.77 -4.93 23.19
CA PRO A 254 12.05 -5.63 23.26
C PRO A 254 12.11 -6.60 24.44
N GLY A 255 12.56 -7.83 24.18
CA GLY A 255 12.65 -8.88 25.20
C GLY A 255 11.33 -9.59 25.52
N TYR A 256 10.22 -9.26 24.86
CA TYR A 256 8.98 -10.02 25.01
C TYR A 256 9.14 -11.46 24.49
N SER A 257 8.84 -12.43 25.35
CA SER A 257 8.87 -13.85 24.99
C SER A 257 7.49 -14.29 24.50
N VAL A 258 7.40 -14.61 23.20
CA VAL A 258 6.17 -15.13 22.59
C VAL A 258 5.75 -16.45 23.24
N ASP A 259 4.50 -16.53 23.69
CA ASP A 259 3.90 -17.77 24.16
C ASP A 259 3.67 -18.74 22.98
N LYS A 260 4.60 -19.67 22.81
CA LYS A 260 4.56 -20.67 21.73
C LYS A 260 3.32 -21.55 21.76
N SER A 261 2.66 -21.71 22.91
CA SER A 261 1.45 -22.55 22.97
C SER A 261 0.27 -21.93 22.22
N ARG A 262 0.25 -20.60 22.07
CA ARG A 262 -0.77 -19.85 21.33
C ARG A 262 -0.46 -19.69 19.84
N THR A 263 0.81 -19.78 19.46
CA THR A 263 1.27 -19.43 18.12
C THR A 263 1.74 -20.63 17.30
N HIS A 264 2.07 -21.77 17.92
CA HIS A 264 2.59 -22.94 17.21
C HIS A 264 1.50 -23.84 16.59
N SER A 265 0.24 -23.61 16.94
CA SER A 265 -0.90 -24.32 16.38
C SER A 265 -2.08 -23.37 16.18
N PRO A 266 -2.90 -23.58 15.15
CA PRO A 266 -4.07 -22.74 14.92
C PRO A 266 -5.10 -22.90 16.04
N VAL A 267 -5.75 -21.81 16.41
CA VAL A 267 -6.88 -21.74 17.35
C VAL A 267 -8.03 -22.63 16.87
N TYR A 268 -8.27 -22.64 15.56
CA TYR A 268 -9.28 -23.47 14.94
C TYR A 268 -8.89 -23.83 13.50
N THR A 269 -9.37 -24.97 13.00
CA THR A 269 -9.16 -25.38 11.61
C THR A 269 -10.48 -25.82 10.98
N VAL A 270 -10.86 -25.13 9.92
CA VAL A 270 -11.99 -25.49 9.07
C VAL A 270 -11.54 -26.60 8.13
N SER A 271 -12.15 -27.78 8.25
CA SER A 271 -11.88 -28.94 7.38
C SER A 271 -13.11 -29.36 6.55
N THR A 272 -14.20 -28.58 6.60
CA THR A 272 -15.47 -28.90 5.94
C THR A 272 -15.41 -28.86 4.41
N HIS A 273 -14.42 -28.15 3.85
CA HIS A 273 -14.12 -28.12 2.42
C HIS A 273 -13.62 -29.46 1.86
N GLY A 274 -13.25 -30.41 2.74
CA GLY A 274 -12.94 -31.78 2.33
C GLY A 274 -11.69 -31.90 1.44
N GLY A 275 -10.72 -31.00 1.60
CA GLY A 275 -9.49 -30.95 0.81
C GLY A 275 -9.60 -30.15 -0.49
N ALA A 276 -10.75 -29.51 -0.74
CA ALA A 276 -10.88 -28.52 -1.81
C ALA A 276 -10.20 -27.22 -1.41
N GLU A 277 -9.28 -26.73 -2.23
CA GLU A 277 -8.69 -25.40 -2.05
C GLU A 277 -9.65 -24.29 -2.51
N GLY A 278 -9.19 -23.04 -2.42
CA GLY A 278 -9.98 -21.84 -2.69
C GLY A 278 -9.18 -20.59 -2.38
N PHE A 279 -9.81 -19.45 -2.65
CA PHE A 279 -9.28 -18.11 -2.37
C PHE A 279 -10.29 -17.26 -1.60
N ALA A 280 -11.58 -17.39 -1.88
CA ALA A 280 -12.64 -16.56 -1.33
C ALA A 280 -12.74 -16.63 0.22
N MET A 281 -12.48 -15.51 0.90
CA MET A 281 -12.51 -15.43 2.35
C MET A 281 -12.78 -14.00 2.85
N ASP A 282 -13.73 -13.85 3.77
CA ASP A 282 -14.03 -12.56 4.40
C ASP A 282 -14.61 -12.71 5.82
N TRP A 283 -14.26 -11.76 6.67
CA TRP A 283 -14.68 -11.69 8.06
C TRP A 283 -15.81 -10.67 8.26
N ALA A 284 -16.72 -10.98 9.17
CA ALA A 284 -17.63 -10.02 9.75
C ALA A 284 -17.57 -10.10 11.28
N ALA A 285 -17.67 -8.94 11.93
CA ALA A 285 -17.84 -8.84 13.38
C ALA A 285 -19.24 -8.34 13.74
N THR A 286 -19.78 -8.82 14.85
CA THR A 286 -21.02 -8.32 15.46
C THR A 286 -20.81 -8.32 16.97
N GLY A 287 -20.37 -7.18 17.50
CA GLY A 287 -19.85 -7.11 18.87
C GLY A 287 -18.62 -8.01 19.02
N SER A 288 -18.65 -8.92 19.98
CA SER A 288 -17.59 -9.91 20.20
C SER A 288 -17.71 -11.19 19.37
N SER A 289 -18.80 -11.36 18.61
CA SER A 289 -18.99 -12.53 17.75
C SER A 289 -18.36 -12.26 16.38
N LEU A 290 -17.52 -13.20 15.94
CA LEU A 290 -16.86 -13.18 14.65
C LEU A 290 -17.51 -14.21 13.75
N ARG A 291 -17.60 -13.89 12.47
CA ARG A 291 -18.11 -14.78 11.43
C ARG A 291 -17.15 -14.75 10.27
N LEU A 292 -16.84 -15.91 9.73
CA LEU A 292 -15.92 -16.09 8.62
C LEU A 292 -16.66 -16.84 7.52
N LEU A 293 -16.67 -16.28 6.32
CA LEU A 293 -17.13 -16.97 5.13
C LEU A 293 -15.93 -17.50 4.36
N THR A 294 -16.09 -18.70 3.81
CA THR A 294 -15.02 -19.40 3.10
C THR A 294 -15.57 -20.08 1.85
N GLY A 295 -15.08 -19.75 0.65
CA GLY A 295 -15.51 -20.31 -0.63
C GLY A 295 -14.45 -21.17 -1.31
N ASP A 296 -14.83 -22.33 -1.87
CA ASP A 296 -13.91 -23.27 -2.52
C ASP A 296 -14.10 -23.43 -4.04
N ILE A 297 -13.15 -24.13 -4.66
CA ILE A 297 -13.15 -24.46 -6.08
C ILE A 297 -14.32 -25.38 -6.53
N HIS A 298 -15.06 -25.98 -5.58
CA HIS A 298 -16.23 -26.82 -5.85
C HIS A 298 -17.56 -26.07 -5.64
N SER A 299 -17.53 -24.74 -5.77
CA SER A 299 -18.69 -23.85 -5.72
C SER A 299 -19.40 -23.77 -4.35
N LYS A 300 -18.75 -24.24 -3.27
CA LYS A 300 -19.34 -24.25 -1.93
C LYS A 300 -18.80 -23.11 -1.09
N ILE A 301 -19.72 -22.46 -0.38
CA ILE A 301 -19.38 -21.45 0.62
C ILE A 301 -19.78 -21.96 2.00
N TYR A 302 -18.88 -21.91 2.97
CA TYR A 302 -19.11 -22.30 4.35
C TYR A 302 -19.10 -21.09 5.27
N LEU A 303 -19.87 -21.18 6.36
CA LEU A 303 -19.93 -20.16 7.40
C LEU A 303 -19.37 -20.74 8.70
N THR A 304 -18.34 -20.09 9.21
CA THR A 304 -17.78 -20.33 10.54
C THR A 304 -18.18 -19.20 11.47
N SER A 305 -18.57 -19.50 12.69
CA SER A 305 -18.96 -18.49 13.69
C SER A 305 -18.23 -18.72 15.00
N SER A 306 -17.88 -17.63 15.69
CA SER A 306 -17.29 -17.69 17.02
C SER A 306 -18.38 -17.73 18.10
N SER A 307 -18.07 -18.46 19.16
CA SER A 307 -18.87 -18.60 20.38
C SER A 307 -17.92 -18.55 21.59
N PRO A 308 -18.43 -18.40 22.83
CA PRO A 308 -17.60 -18.51 24.02
C PRO A 308 -16.86 -19.85 24.15
N SER A 309 -17.36 -20.91 23.48
CA SER A 309 -16.72 -22.23 23.40
C SER A 309 -15.70 -22.38 22.26
N GLY A 310 -15.43 -21.31 21.50
CA GLY A 310 -14.56 -21.33 20.33
C GLY A 310 -15.33 -21.23 19.00
N PHE A 311 -14.66 -21.56 17.91
CA PHE A 311 -15.23 -21.50 16.56
C PHE A 311 -15.99 -22.77 16.19
N ASN A 312 -17.03 -22.61 15.38
CA ASN A 312 -17.80 -23.72 14.80
C ASN A 312 -18.14 -23.43 13.33
N THR A 313 -17.80 -24.35 12.45
CA THR A 313 -18.22 -24.30 11.04
C THR A 313 -19.53 -25.05 10.81
N ALA A 314 -20.49 -24.39 10.16
CA ALA A 314 -21.74 -25.02 9.75
C ALA A 314 -21.48 -26.12 8.71
N ALA A 315 -22.05 -27.31 8.91
CA ALA A 315 -21.82 -28.44 8.00
C ALA A 315 -22.47 -28.28 6.61
N GLN A 316 -23.54 -27.48 6.52
CA GLN A 316 -24.26 -27.24 5.26
C GLN A 316 -23.69 -26.01 4.55
N PRO A 317 -23.16 -26.15 3.32
CA PRO A 317 -22.68 -25.02 2.54
C PRO A 317 -23.83 -24.20 1.94
N PHE A 318 -23.51 -22.99 1.47
CA PHE A 318 -24.30 -22.27 0.47
C PHE A 318 -23.94 -22.79 -0.91
N THR A 319 -24.95 -23.00 -1.75
CA THR A 319 -24.79 -23.69 -3.04
C THR A 319 -25.67 -23.09 -4.10
N SER A 320 -25.15 -22.16 -4.89
CA SER A 320 -25.88 -21.67 -6.07
C SER A 320 -24.95 -21.41 -7.25
N HIS A 321 -23.68 -21.06 -6.99
CA HIS A 321 -22.64 -21.03 -8.00
C HIS A 321 -22.45 -22.40 -8.67
N THR A 322 -22.07 -22.37 -9.94
CA THR A 322 -21.83 -23.57 -10.76
C THR A 322 -20.36 -23.82 -11.05
N SER A 323 -19.46 -22.94 -10.60
CA SER A 323 -18.00 -23.05 -10.72
C SER A 323 -17.32 -22.54 -9.44
N SER A 324 -15.97 -22.51 -9.44
CA SER A 324 -15.13 -22.03 -8.34
C SER A 324 -15.58 -20.67 -7.82
N VAL A 325 -15.60 -20.49 -6.48
CA VAL A 325 -15.86 -19.19 -5.85
C VAL A 325 -14.54 -18.46 -5.67
N GLU A 326 -14.38 -17.36 -6.40
CA GLU A 326 -13.09 -16.63 -6.45
C GLU A 326 -12.98 -15.60 -5.32
N ASP A 327 -14.07 -14.87 -5.05
CA ASP A 327 -14.12 -13.92 -3.95
C ASP A 327 -15.50 -13.82 -3.31
N LEU A 328 -15.55 -13.30 -2.09
CA LEU A 328 -16.76 -13.03 -1.34
C LEU A 328 -16.55 -11.88 -0.35
N GLN A 329 -17.62 -11.14 -0.05
CA GLN A 329 -17.57 -10.06 0.93
C GLN A 329 -18.89 -9.91 1.66
N TRP A 330 -18.84 -9.73 2.97
CA TRP A 330 -19.99 -9.35 3.78
C TRP A 330 -20.50 -7.96 3.40
N SER A 331 -21.82 -7.77 3.50
CA SER A 331 -22.40 -6.45 3.34
C SER A 331 -21.90 -5.50 4.43
N PRO A 332 -21.52 -4.25 4.10
CA PRO A 332 -21.11 -3.27 5.09
C PRO A 332 -22.26 -2.79 5.99
N THR A 333 -23.52 -3.04 5.60
CA THR A 333 -24.70 -2.53 6.30
C THR A 333 -25.64 -3.61 6.85
N ASP A 334 -25.79 -4.75 6.18
CA ASP A 334 -26.62 -5.86 6.67
C ASP A 334 -25.75 -7.02 7.14
N LEU A 335 -25.79 -7.27 8.45
CA LEU A 335 -25.04 -8.35 9.10
C LEU A 335 -25.35 -9.73 8.53
N THR A 336 -26.47 -9.95 7.86
CA THR A 336 -26.89 -11.26 7.37
C THR A 336 -26.65 -11.48 5.89
N VAL A 337 -26.21 -10.44 5.17
CA VAL A 337 -26.06 -10.45 3.71
C VAL A 337 -24.59 -10.47 3.33
N PHE A 338 -24.27 -11.19 2.27
CA PHE A 338 -22.95 -11.15 1.63
C PHE A 338 -23.09 -11.30 0.11
N ALA A 339 -22.04 -10.92 -0.60
CA ALA A 339 -21.88 -11.11 -2.04
C ALA A 339 -20.76 -12.12 -2.31
N SER A 340 -20.82 -12.81 -3.44
CA SER A 340 -19.72 -13.61 -3.94
C SER A 340 -19.63 -13.55 -5.46
N CYS A 341 -18.44 -13.78 -5.99
CA CYS A 341 -18.18 -13.91 -7.41
C CYS A 341 -17.52 -15.25 -7.73
N SER A 342 -17.56 -15.65 -9.00
CA SER A 342 -17.20 -17.00 -9.40
C SER A 342 -16.74 -17.06 -10.85
N ALA A 343 -15.98 -18.11 -11.14
CA ALA A 343 -15.68 -18.60 -12.48
C ALA A 343 -16.93 -19.07 -13.27
N ASP A 344 -18.14 -18.95 -12.72
CA ASP A 344 -19.40 -19.09 -13.47
C ASP A 344 -19.88 -17.77 -14.11
N GLN A 345 -19.01 -16.76 -14.12
CA GLN A 345 -19.24 -15.43 -14.71
C GLN A 345 -20.34 -14.62 -14.00
N SER A 346 -20.76 -15.04 -12.80
CA SER A 346 -21.83 -14.40 -12.04
C SER A 346 -21.34 -13.78 -10.74
N VAL A 347 -22.03 -12.72 -10.33
CA VAL A 347 -21.99 -12.21 -8.96
C VAL A 347 -23.31 -12.56 -8.28
N ARG A 348 -23.27 -13.12 -7.08
CA ARG A 348 -24.46 -13.57 -6.34
C ARG A 348 -24.57 -12.87 -5.01
N LEU A 349 -25.80 -12.54 -4.62
CA LEU A 349 -26.13 -12.04 -3.29
C LEU A 349 -26.81 -13.12 -2.47
N TRP A 350 -26.48 -13.16 -1.19
CA TRP A 350 -26.88 -14.21 -0.27
C TRP A 350 -27.44 -13.62 1.01
N ASP A 351 -28.31 -14.37 1.68
CA ASP A 351 -28.78 -14.07 3.02
C ASP A 351 -28.64 -15.34 3.87
N ILE A 352 -27.87 -15.26 4.96
CA ILE A 352 -27.61 -16.41 5.84
C ILE A 352 -28.87 -16.92 6.56
N ARG A 353 -29.95 -16.12 6.60
CA ARG A 353 -31.26 -16.50 7.15
C ARG A 353 -32.06 -17.34 6.16
N SER A 354 -31.69 -17.35 4.88
CA SER A 354 -32.35 -18.15 3.85
C SER A 354 -32.20 -19.63 4.15
N LYS A 355 -33.31 -20.32 4.43
CA LYS A 355 -33.32 -21.74 4.84
C LYS A 355 -32.67 -22.66 3.80
N GLY A 356 -32.75 -22.31 2.52
CA GLY A 356 -32.17 -23.10 1.43
C GLY A 356 -30.68 -22.87 1.22
N ARG A 357 -30.07 -21.88 1.90
CA ARG A 357 -28.70 -21.42 1.64
C ARG A 357 -28.41 -21.21 0.15
N GLN A 358 -29.42 -20.69 -0.55
CA GLN A 358 -29.37 -20.33 -1.96
C GLN A 358 -29.23 -18.81 -2.10
N SER A 359 -28.64 -18.35 -3.20
CA SER A 359 -28.56 -16.93 -3.54
C SER A 359 -29.96 -16.33 -3.65
N VAL A 360 -30.14 -15.13 -3.08
CA VAL A 360 -31.41 -14.39 -3.09
C VAL A 360 -31.58 -13.48 -4.31
N ALA A 361 -30.45 -13.13 -4.94
CA ALA A 361 -30.36 -12.41 -6.21
C ALA A 361 -29.03 -12.77 -6.91
N SER A 362 -28.96 -12.53 -8.21
CA SER A 362 -27.74 -12.73 -9.00
C SER A 362 -27.64 -11.68 -10.11
N ILE A 363 -26.39 -11.36 -10.46
CA ILE A 363 -25.98 -10.66 -11.67
C ILE A 363 -25.40 -11.75 -12.57
N ASP A 364 -26.27 -12.38 -13.36
CA ASP A 364 -25.84 -13.41 -14.30
C ASP A 364 -25.09 -12.77 -15.47
N SER A 365 -23.98 -13.38 -15.90
CA SER A 365 -23.10 -12.83 -16.94
C SER A 365 -22.62 -11.40 -16.62
N ALA A 366 -22.12 -11.21 -15.39
CA ALA A 366 -21.52 -9.96 -14.95
C ALA A 366 -20.33 -9.59 -15.86
N HIS A 367 -19.50 -10.58 -16.18
CA HIS A 367 -18.33 -10.47 -17.05
C HIS A 367 -18.42 -11.43 -18.23
N GLU A 368 -17.53 -11.24 -19.22
CA GLU A 368 -17.43 -12.15 -20.38
C GLU A 368 -16.57 -13.39 -20.06
N SER A 369 -15.71 -13.26 -19.05
CA SER A 369 -14.92 -14.34 -18.46
C SER A 369 -15.23 -14.47 -16.96
N ASP A 370 -14.39 -15.24 -16.26
CA ASP A 370 -14.46 -15.50 -14.82
C ASP A 370 -14.44 -14.18 -14.04
N VAL A 371 -15.24 -14.10 -12.97
CA VAL A 371 -15.23 -12.93 -12.08
C VAL A 371 -14.30 -13.24 -10.91
N ASN A 372 -13.12 -12.63 -10.90
CA ASN A 372 -12.03 -12.96 -9.99
C ASN A 372 -12.17 -12.28 -8.63
N VAL A 373 -12.62 -11.02 -8.61
CA VAL A 373 -12.65 -10.19 -7.40
C VAL A 373 -13.86 -9.28 -7.34
N ILE A 374 -14.29 -8.95 -6.12
CA ILE A 374 -15.35 -7.96 -5.86
C ILE A 374 -14.99 -7.07 -4.68
N SER A 375 -15.46 -5.83 -4.70
CA SER A 375 -15.41 -4.94 -3.54
C SER A 375 -16.70 -4.16 -3.38
N TRP A 376 -17.21 -4.12 -2.16
CA TRP A 376 -18.44 -3.47 -1.74
C TRP A 376 -18.11 -2.10 -1.18
N ASN A 377 -18.73 -1.09 -1.76
CA ASN A 377 -18.54 0.29 -1.35
C ASN A 377 -19.12 0.49 0.07
N LYS A 378 -18.25 0.85 1.03
CA LYS A 378 -18.62 0.97 2.45
C LYS A 378 -19.54 2.18 2.71
N PRO A 379 -19.22 3.41 2.26
CA PRO A 379 -20.15 4.54 2.43
C PRO A 379 -21.43 4.39 1.61
N THR A 380 -21.34 3.92 0.37
CA THR A 380 -22.45 3.81 -0.58
C THR A 380 -22.81 2.34 -0.82
N ALA A 381 -23.41 1.72 0.19
CA ALA A 381 -23.64 0.28 0.31
C ALA A 381 -24.55 -0.38 -0.75
N TYR A 382 -25.07 0.36 -1.73
CA TYR A 382 -25.74 -0.23 -2.89
C TYR A 382 -24.82 -0.36 -4.10
N LEU A 383 -23.57 0.11 -4.03
CA LEU A 383 -22.56 -0.06 -5.08
C LEU A 383 -21.63 -1.23 -4.76
N LEU A 384 -21.34 -2.01 -5.81
CA LEU A 384 -20.38 -3.09 -5.81
C LEU A 384 -19.52 -2.96 -7.06
N VAL A 385 -18.21 -3.10 -6.94
CA VAL A 385 -17.32 -3.20 -8.10
C VAL A 385 -16.84 -4.64 -8.26
N SER A 386 -16.66 -5.09 -9.50
CA SER A 386 -16.14 -6.41 -9.83
C SER A 386 -15.05 -6.33 -10.89
N GLY A 387 -14.06 -7.22 -10.79
CA GLY A 387 -12.98 -7.40 -11.74
C GLY A 387 -13.07 -8.77 -12.42
N GLY A 388 -12.98 -8.78 -13.74
CA GLY A 388 -13.01 -10.00 -14.56
C GLY A 388 -11.63 -10.46 -15.00
N ASP A 389 -11.57 -11.73 -15.40
CA ASP A 389 -10.38 -12.35 -15.99
C ASP A 389 -10.05 -11.75 -17.37
N GLU A 390 -11.03 -11.14 -18.04
CA GLU A 390 -10.80 -10.38 -19.28
C GLU A 390 -10.12 -9.01 -19.07
N GLY A 391 -9.85 -8.60 -17.83
CA GLY A 391 -9.30 -7.28 -17.48
C GLY A 391 -10.33 -6.16 -17.37
N GLY A 392 -11.62 -6.48 -17.56
CA GLY A 392 -12.71 -5.52 -17.40
C GLY A 392 -13.02 -5.25 -15.93
N ILE A 393 -13.29 -3.99 -15.58
CA ILE A 393 -13.79 -3.58 -14.26
C ILE A 393 -15.20 -3.04 -14.43
N LYS A 394 -16.15 -3.49 -13.61
CA LYS A 394 -17.56 -3.09 -13.71
C LYS A 394 -18.13 -2.69 -12.36
N VAL A 395 -18.89 -1.59 -12.34
CA VAL A 395 -19.60 -1.11 -11.15
C VAL A 395 -21.09 -1.44 -11.29
N TRP A 396 -21.70 -1.90 -10.21
CA TRP A 396 -23.08 -2.39 -10.17
C TRP A 396 -23.88 -1.68 -9.10
N ASP A 397 -25.09 -1.24 -9.44
CA ASP A 397 -26.09 -0.82 -8.46
C ASP A 397 -26.97 -2.03 -8.06
N LEU A 398 -26.80 -2.49 -6.83
CA LEU A 398 -27.47 -3.65 -6.28
C LEU A 398 -29.00 -3.48 -6.17
N ARG A 399 -29.52 -2.24 -6.22
CA ARG A 399 -30.98 -1.96 -6.23
C ARG A 399 -31.60 -2.26 -7.59
N ASN A 400 -30.80 -2.23 -8.65
CA ASN A 400 -31.23 -2.44 -10.04
C ASN A 400 -31.07 -3.90 -10.50
N ILE A 401 -30.64 -4.79 -9.61
CA ILE A 401 -30.60 -6.24 -9.88
C ILE A 401 -32.02 -6.77 -9.93
N LYS A 402 -32.61 -6.76 -11.13
CA LYS A 402 -33.94 -7.32 -11.35
C LYS A 402 -33.90 -8.83 -11.16
N LYS A 403 -34.88 -9.35 -10.42
CA LYS A 403 -35.11 -10.80 -10.32
C LYS A 403 -35.56 -11.32 -11.69
N THR A 404 -34.63 -11.95 -12.41
CA THR A 404 -34.82 -12.75 -13.64
C THR A 404 -35.30 -12.02 -14.90
N GLY A 405 -34.59 -12.20 -16.03
CA GLY A 405 -35.10 -11.97 -17.39
C GLY A 405 -34.54 -10.77 -18.17
N THR A 406 -33.82 -9.85 -17.54
CA THR A 406 -33.11 -8.75 -18.21
C THR A 406 -31.63 -8.81 -17.87
N LYS A 407 -30.75 -8.73 -18.89
CA LYS A 407 -29.30 -8.68 -18.70
C LYS A 407 -28.97 -7.51 -17.76
N PRO A 408 -28.37 -7.74 -16.58
CA PRO A 408 -27.98 -6.66 -15.70
C PRO A 408 -26.97 -5.78 -16.44
N THR A 409 -27.14 -4.46 -16.34
CA THR A 409 -26.27 -3.47 -16.99
C THR A 409 -25.44 -2.81 -15.90
N PRO A 410 -24.11 -2.80 -16.01
CA PRO A 410 -23.28 -2.09 -15.05
C PRO A 410 -23.55 -0.58 -15.15
N VAL A 411 -23.40 0.15 -14.05
CA VAL A 411 -23.52 1.62 -14.04
C VAL A 411 -22.28 2.28 -14.63
N ALA A 412 -21.11 1.64 -14.52
CA ALA A 412 -19.86 2.04 -15.15
C ALA A 412 -19.05 0.80 -15.55
N SER A 413 -18.28 0.89 -16.62
CA SER A 413 -17.39 -0.16 -17.13
C SER A 413 -16.07 0.46 -17.55
N PHE A 414 -14.96 -0.12 -17.14
CA PHE A 414 -13.60 0.35 -17.43
C PHE A 414 -12.82 -0.76 -18.14
N ASP A 415 -12.35 -0.44 -19.35
CA ASP A 415 -11.64 -1.38 -20.22
C ASP A 415 -10.17 -0.93 -20.41
N TRP A 416 -9.46 -0.78 -19.29
CA TRP A 416 -8.05 -0.37 -19.28
C TRP A 416 -7.09 -1.56 -19.22
N HIS A 417 -7.19 -2.36 -18.15
CA HIS A 417 -6.33 -3.53 -17.96
C HIS A 417 -6.47 -4.53 -19.11
N LYS A 418 -5.36 -5.18 -19.45
CA LYS A 418 -5.27 -6.12 -20.59
C LYS A 418 -5.01 -7.56 -20.16
N ALA A 419 -5.01 -7.81 -18.87
CA ALA A 419 -4.84 -9.11 -18.23
C ALA A 419 -5.82 -9.22 -17.04
N PRO A 420 -5.98 -10.42 -16.45
CA PRO A 420 -6.90 -10.64 -15.34
C PRO A 420 -6.76 -9.63 -14.20
N ILE A 421 -7.88 -9.12 -13.70
CA ILE A 421 -7.89 -8.30 -12.48
C ILE A 421 -7.60 -9.21 -11.28
N THR A 422 -6.57 -8.87 -10.50
CA THR A 422 -6.07 -9.67 -9.38
C THR A 422 -6.56 -9.17 -8.02
N SER A 423 -6.77 -7.87 -7.87
CA SER A 423 -7.41 -7.27 -6.69
C SER A 423 -8.17 -6.00 -7.05
N ILE A 424 -9.19 -5.68 -6.26
CA ILE A 424 -9.95 -4.45 -6.36
C ILE A 424 -10.45 -4.05 -4.97
N GLU A 425 -10.30 -2.78 -4.61
CA GLU A 425 -10.81 -2.26 -3.33
C GLU A 425 -11.35 -0.83 -3.47
N TRP A 426 -12.60 -0.62 -3.05
CA TRP A 426 -13.10 0.72 -2.82
C TRP A 426 -12.29 1.43 -1.74
N HIS A 427 -12.09 2.73 -1.93
CA HIS A 427 -11.51 3.57 -0.90
C HIS A 427 -12.35 3.46 0.40
N PRO A 428 -11.73 3.35 1.58
CA PRO A 428 -12.44 3.02 2.82
C PRO A 428 -13.41 4.12 3.29
N THR A 429 -13.21 5.36 2.86
CA THR A 429 -13.99 6.54 3.30
C THR A 429 -14.57 7.38 2.16
N ASP A 430 -13.97 7.34 0.98
CA ASP A 430 -14.43 8.02 -0.24
C ASP A 430 -15.28 7.03 -1.05
N ASP A 431 -16.48 7.44 -1.44
CA ASP A 431 -17.44 6.57 -2.10
C ASP A 431 -17.37 6.62 -3.63
N THR A 432 -16.48 7.45 -4.18
CA THR A 432 -16.25 7.62 -5.62
C THR A 432 -14.93 7.00 -6.06
N VAL A 433 -13.98 6.78 -5.15
CA VAL A 433 -12.64 6.29 -5.46
C VAL A 433 -12.49 4.79 -5.22
N PHE A 434 -11.82 4.09 -6.15
CA PHE A 434 -11.37 2.70 -5.93
C PHE A 434 -10.00 2.45 -6.57
N ALA A 435 -9.31 1.42 -6.09
CA ALA A 435 -8.04 0.95 -6.66
C ALA A 435 -8.20 -0.46 -7.21
N ALA A 436 -7.49 -0.78 -8.29
CA ALA A 436 -7.47 -2.11 -8.90
C ALA A 436 -6.03 -2.51 -9.28
N SER A 437 -5.71 -3.79 -9.21
CA SER A 437 -4.48 -4.36 -9.76
C SER A 437 -4.80 -5.44 -10.78
N GLY A 438 -3.94 -5.57 -11.79
CA GLY A 438 -4.04 -6.62 -12.80
C GLY A 438 -2.76 -7.44 -12.90
N ALA A 439 -2.88 -8.62 -13.51
CA ALA A 439 -1.77 -9.47 -13.92
C ALA A 439 -0.97 -8.87 -15.11
N ASP A 440 -1.29 -7.64 -15.51
CA ASP A 440 -0.55 -6.80 -16.46
C ASP A 440 0.43 -5.85 -15.77
N ASP A 441 0.74 -6.11 -14.49
CA ASP A 441 1.73 -5.39 -13.68
C ASP A 441 1.40 -3.90 -13.46
N GLN A 442 0.11 -3.59 -13.52
CA GLN A 442 -0.44 -2.26 -13.27
C GLN A 442 -1.32 -2.25 -12.03
N LEU A 443 -1.20 -1.19 -11.24
CA LEU A 443 -2.11 -0.84 -10.18
C LEU A 443 -2.70 0.54 -10.50
N THR A 444 -4.00 0.59 -10.71
CA THR A 444 -4.72 1.79 -11.14
C THR A 444 -5.61 2.33 -10.03
N MET A 445 -5.77 3.65 -10.00
CA MET A 445 -6.71 4.35 -9.12
C MET A 445 -7.72 5.07 -9.98
N TRP A 446 -8.99 4.98 -9.60
CA TRP A 446 -10.12 5.47 -10.37
C TRP A 446 -10.99 6.35 -9.50
N ASP A 447 -11.52 7.43 -10.09
CA ASP A 447 -12.48 8.33 -9.46
C ASP A 447 -13.74 8.45 -10.34
N LEU A 448 -14.87 8.01 -9.80
CA LEU A 448 -16.16 8.03 -10.48
C LEU A 448 -16.80 9.43 -10.55
N SER A 449 -16.30 10.41 -9.81
CA SER A 449 -16.80 11.77 -9.82
C SER A 449 -16.26 12.59 -11.00
N VAL A 450 -15.19 12.12 -11.64
CA VAL A 450 -14.56 12.77 -12.79
C VAL A 450 -15.41 12.49 -14.04
N GLU A 451 -16.28 13.45 -14.35
CA GLU A 451 -17.03 13.48 -15.61
C GLU A 451 -16.14 14.01 -16.73
N PRO A 452 -16.29 13.52 -17.97
CA PRO A 452 -15.67 14.15 -19.13
C PRO A 452 -16.22 15.57 -19.32
N ASP A 453 -15.36 16.58 -19.24
CA ASP A 453 -15.73 17.95 -19.62
C ASP A 453 -15.96 18.02 -21.13
N ASP A 454 -17.22 18.04 -21.55
CA ASP A 454 -17.63 18.14 -22.97
C ASP A 454 -17.06 19.40 -23.66
N ASP A 455 -16.77 20.46 -22.90
CA ASP A 455 -16.22 21.73 -23.41
C ASP A 455 -14.70 21.65 -23.72
N GLU A 456 -13.94 20.77 -23.04
CA GLU A 456 -12.54 20.45 -23.42
C GLU A 456 -12.48 19.46 -24.59
N MET A 457 -13.50 18.60 -24.75
CA MET A 457 -13.62 17.68 -25.89
C MET A 457 -14.12 18.35 -27.19
N GLY A 458 -14.78 19.50 -27.09
CA GLY A 458 -15.43 20.18 -28.22
C GLY A 458 -14.54 21.12 -29.04
N GLY A 459 -13.24 21.25 -28.71
CA GLY A 459 -12.32 22.21 -29.33
C GLY A 459 -11.27 21.64 -30.28
N VAL A 460 -11.14 20.32 -30.38
CA VAL A 460 -10.17 19.68 -31.27
C VAL A 460 -10.85 19.39 -32.61
N ASP A 461 -10.47 20.18 -33.61
CA ASP A 461 -10.86 20.01 -35.02
C ASP A 461 -10.68 18.53 -35.42
N ASP A 462 -11.70 17.98 -36.08
CA ASP A 462 -11.93 16.57 -36.43
C ASP A 462 -10.93 16.02 -37.50
N THR A 463 -9.64 16.38 -37.39
CA THR A 463 -8.60 16.12 -38.39
C THR A 463 -7.26 15.62 -37.85
N GLN A 464 -7.15 15.26 -36.58
CA GLN A 464 -6.06 14.41 -36.10
C GLN A 464 -6.60 13.34 -35.16
N ASP A 465 -6.26 12.07 -35.43
CA ASP A 465 -6.35 10.92 -34.52
C ASP A 465 -5.49 11.16 -33.26
N SER A 466 -5.77 12.18 -32.46
CA SER A 466 -5.29 12.24 -31.08
C SER A 466 -6.14 11.24 -30.30
N GLU A 467 -5.73 9.97 -30.37
CA GLU A 467 -6.22 8.91 -29.48
C GLU A 467 -6.32 9.47 -28.06
N LYS A 468 -7.51 9.50 -27.47
CA LYS A 468 -7.68 9.82 -26.04
C LYS A 468 -6.75 8.90 -25.25
N GLU A 469 -5.67 9.46 -24.73
CA GLU A 469 -4.52 8.66 -24.26
C GLU A 469 -4.82 7.95 -22.94
N PHE A 470 -5.74 8.48 -22.13
CA PHE A 470 -6.21 7.90 -20.88
C PHE A 470 -7.72 8.14 -20.69
N PRO A 471 -8.46 7.19 -20.11
CA PRO A 471 -9.88 7.40 -19.78
C PRO A 471 -10.02 8.44 -18.65
N PRO A 472 -10.95 9.41 -18.73
CA PRO A 472 -11.06 10.49 -17.74
C PRO A 472 -11.16 10.05 -16.26
N PRO A 473 -11.87 8.95 -15.93
CA PRO A 473 -11.94 8.46 -14.55
C PRO A 473 -10.63 7.86 -14.00
N LEU A 474 -9.59 7.65 -14.81
CA LEU A 474 -8.31 7.09 -14.36
C LEU A 474 -7.46 8.19 -13.72
N LEU A 475 -7.29 8.11 -12.41
CA LEU A 475 -6.61 9.11 -11.58
C LEU A 475 -5.12 8.81 -11.38
N PHE A 476 -4.73 7.53 -11.34
CA PHE A 476 -3.32 7.15 -11.19
C PHE A 476 -3.01 5.77 -11.78
N ASN A 477 -1.76 5.56 -12.20
CA ASN A 477 -1.23 4.26 -12.62
C ASN A 477 0.15 4.01 -12.01
N HIS A 478 0.22 3.15 -11.01
CA HIS A 478 1.43 2.65 -10.40
C HIS A 478 1.91 1.39 -11.14
N GLN A 479 3.19 1.36 -11.51
CA GLN A 479 3.85 0.19 -12.10
C GLN A 479 5.23 0.00 -11.46
N GLY A 480 5.93 -1.06 -11.87
CA GLY A 480 7.29 -1.37 -11.41
C GLY A 480 7.38 -2.60 -10.52
N GLN A 481 6.25 -3.21 -10.16
CA GLN A 481 6.20 -4.54 -9.57
C GLN A 481 5.92 -5.59 -10.63
N THR A 482 6.45 -6.81 -10.44
CA THR A 482 6.23 -7.94 -11.35
C THR A 482 5.25 -8.95 -10.74
N ASP A 483 4.23 -9.34 -11.49
CA ASP A 483 3.19 -10.30 -11.12
C ASP A 483 2.41 -9.88 -9.85
N VAL A 484 1.73 -8.73 -9.93
CA VAL A 484 0.97 -8.14 -8.83
C VAL A 484 -0.22 -9.00 -8.43
N LYS A 485 -0.29 -9.37 -7.14
CA LYS A 485 -1.29 -10.32 -6.62
C LYS A 485 -2.43 -9.66 -5.87
N GLU A 486 -2.12 -8.71 -5.00
CA GLU A 486 -3.12 -8.10 -4.13
C GLU A 486 -2.74 -6.67 -3.75
N LEU A 487 -3.75 -5.84 -3.51
CA LEU A 487 -3.62 -4.48 -2.97
C LEU A 487 -4.61 -4.29 -1.81
N HIS A 488 -4.26 -3.39 -0.89
CA HIS A 488 -5.15 -2.91 0.17
C HIS A 488 -4.91 -1.43 0.48
N TRP A 489 -5.99 -0.70 0.78
CA TRP A 489 -5.90 0.63 1.39
C TRP A 489 -5.46 0.54 2.85
N HIS A 490 -4.55 1.41 3.29
CA HIS A 490 -4.16 1.46 4.68
C HIS A 490 -5.28 2.10 5.54
N PRO A 491 -5.84 1.41 6.54
CA PRO A 491 -7.02 1.88 7.27
C PRO A 491 -6.76 3.03 8.24
N GLN A 492 -5.48 3.35 8.50
CA GLN A 492 -5.05 4.38 9.46
C GLN A 492 -4.12 5.45 8.87
N ILE A 493 -3.70 5.31 7.60
CA ILE A 493 -2.83 6.26 6.90
C ILE A 493 -3.60 6.61 5.61
N PRO A 494 -4.41 7.69 5.62
CA PRO A 494 -5.28 8.01 4.50
C PRO A 494 -4.50 8.21 3.20
N GLY A 495 -5.02 7.67 2.10
CA GLY A 495 -4.39 7.74 0.77
C GLY A 495 -3.23 6.76 0.55
N ALA A 496 -2.78 6.02 1.58
CA ALA A 496 -1.74 5.02 1.40
C ALA A 496 -2.31 3.69 0.89
N ILE A 497 -1.67 3.12 -0.12
CA ILE A 497 -1.94 1.80 -0.68
C ILE A 497 -0.73 0.92 -0.40
N ILE A 498 -0.99 -0.34 -0.09
CA ILE A 498 0.02 -1.39 -0.03
C ILE A 498 -0.32 -2.41 -1.12
N SER A 499 0.68 -2.94 -1.79
CA SER A 499 0.53 -4.00 -2.77
C SER A 499 1.57 -5.09 -2.58
N THR A 500 1.21 -6.33 -2.90
CA THR A 500 2.11 -7.49 -2.92
C THR A 500 2.24 -8.03 -4.33
N ALA A 501 3.44 -8.47 -4.68
CA ALA A 501 3.77 -9.03 -5.98
C ALA A 501 4.87 -10.10 -5.82
N SER A 502 5.35 -10.66 -6.93
CA SER A 502 6.40 -11.68 -6.88
C SER A 502 7.74 -11.16 -6.37
N ASP A 503 7.99 -9.86 -6.48
CA ASP A 503 9.21 -9.16 -6.04
C ASP A 503 9.11 -8.55 -4.63
N GLY A 504 7.93 -8.57 -4.00
CA GLY A 504 7.71 -8.19 -2.62
C GLY A 504 6.57 -7.20 -2.43
N PHE A 505 6.74 -6.27 -1.48
CA PHE A 505 5.73 -5.28 -1.13
C PHE A 505 6.11 -3.89 -1.62
N ASN A 506 5.13 -3.15 -2.12
CA ASN A 506 5.22 -1.70 -2.22
C ASN A 506 4.24 -1.08 -1.24
N ILE A 507 4.64 0.01 -0.59
CA ILE A 507 3.74 0.90 0.15
C ILE A 507 3.95 2.31 -0.38
N PHE A 508 2.87 2.94 -0.82
CA PHE A 508 2.96 4.26 -1.41
C PHE A 508 1.72 5.10 -1.13
N LYS A 509 1.90 6.42 -1.16
CA LYS A 509 0.86 7.43 -1.12
C LYS A 509 1.13 8.42 -2.24
N THR A 510 0.13 8.64 -3.09
CA THR A 510 0.25 9.53 -4.25
C THR A 510 -0.09 10.96 -3.88
N ILE A 511 0.24 11.93 -4.73
CA ILE A 511 -0.19 13.33 -4.56
C ILE A 511 -1.69 13.53 -4.82
N SER A 512 -2.34 12.55 -5.45
CA SER A 512 -3.73 12.67 -5.90
C SER A 512 -4.76 12.40 -4.80
N LEU A 513 -4.37 11.90 -3.62
CA LEU A 513 -5.25 11.54 -2.49
C LEU A 513 -4.70 11.87 -1.09
#